data_AF-A0A9Q3SPX7-F1
#
_entry.id   AF-A0A9Q3SPX7-F1
#
_cell.length_a   1.000
_cell.length_b   1.000
_cell.length_c   1.000
_cell.angle_alpha   90.00
_cell.angle_beta   90.00
_cell.angle_gamma   90.00
#
_symmetry.space_group_name_H-M   'P 1'
#
loop_
_entity.id
_entity.type
_entity.pdbx_description
1 polymer ?
#
loop_
_entity_poly.entity_id
_entity_poly.type
_entity_poly.pdbx_seq_one_letter_code
_entity_poly.pdbx_strand_id
1 'polypeptide(L)'
;MDGWLLLLVIVGAVVIAGFAKRLDLQVPLVLVAVGSVASFVPGLPRPALEPELLLGVILPPLLYSTALNFSFRSFRHNIRSIVRLGVGLVVVTTVSVGYFSYWLVPELTLGAALVLGAVVAPPDAVAAVAVGRKLGLPARMMAILTGESLVNDAAALTLFTITVASVTGSRVGIDSPLLFFLYEVVGGVAVGYVLSRLVRFVRSRMADSALETVLGILVPFTAYLAAEQIHASGVLAVVTAGFVLGSARSGDAIPTRIQERHVWPTLDLLLETFVFAYMGLQLKFVIDDISSEGLPVHHIFLYGLLVLALVMAVRPVMLFAGSALRRVYHRARSTDDTELTWRQNIVLSWAGMRGVVTLAAAAGVPFTTLVGDDFPGRGVIQAIAFTVAVGTLLIQGVTLPLVIRRLDISDPDEARHLDEQRALARQIARRAVEESLDEAMEKVEGTEAADVVDRVRRVMLGRLRTEQDEDDQEKAARARSSGAVFDRWRRTALRRQREALLAARDAGDLDDEVLAAVLDGLDIEQAATETRLQRFMAERGRE
;
A
#
# COMPACT_ATOMS: atom_id res chain seq x y z
N MET A 1 28.08 -8.00 -3.72
CA MET A 1 27.95 -6.76 -2.93
C MET A 1 28.58 -6.95 -1.59
N ASP A 2 29.26 -5.92 -1.07
CA ASP A 2 29.72 -5.97 0.31
C ASP A 2 28.55 -5.64 1.24
N GLY A 3 28.04 -6.62 1.98
CA GLY A 3 26.85 -6.46 2.85
C GLY A 3 26.96 -5.31 3.87
N TRP A 4 28.17 -4.86 4.18
CA TRP A 4 28.39 -3.71 5.06
C TRP A 4 27.93 -2.38 4.44
N LEU A 5 28.01 -2.21 3.11
CA LEU A 5 27.54 -1.00 2.43
C LEU A 5 26.03 -0.86 2.50
N LEU A 6 25.31 -1.95 2.28
CA LEU A 6 23.86 -1.96 2.43
C LEU A 6 23.43 -1.58 3.84
N LEU A 7 24.10 -2.17 4.83
CA LEU A 7 23.81 -1.88 6.22
C LEU A 7 24.08 -0.41 6.55
N LEU A 8 25.16 0.17 6.02
CA LEU A 8 25.46 1.59 6.19
C LEU A 8 24.38 2.48 5.55
N VAL A 9 23.93 2.16 4.33
CA VAL A 9 22.84 2.89 3.65
C VAL A 9 21.55 2.81 4.48
N ILE A 10 21.18 1.63 4.97
CA ILE A 10 19.98 1.43 5.80
C ILE A 10 20.08 2.24 7.10
N VAL A 11 21.20 2.15 7.82
CA VAL A 11 21.40 2.89 9.07
C VAL A 11 21.35 4.39 8.83
N GLY A 12 22.03 4.88 7.78
CA GLY A 12 21.98 6.28 7.38
C GLY A 12 20.56 6.73 7.03
N ALA A 13 19.83 5.92 6.27
CA ALA A 13 18.43 6.20 5.90
C ALA A 13 17.53 6.30 7.13
N VAL A 14 17.65 5.39 8.09
CA VAL A 14 16.87 5.42 9.34
C VAL A 14 17.17 6.66 10.18
N VAL A 15 18.45 7.05 10.29
CA VAL A 15 18.86 8.27 11.02
C VAL A 15 18.27 9.52 10.36
N ILE A 16 18.40 9.64 9.04
CA ILE A 16 17.85 10.76 8.26
C ILE A 16 16.33 10.80 8.37
N ALA A 17 15.66 9.65 8.26
CA ALA A 17 14.22 9.53 8.42
C ALA A 17 13.74 9.98 9.82
N GLY A 18 14.48 9.60 10.86
CA GLY A 18 14.21 10.05 12.23
C GLY A 18 14.32 11.57 12.38
N PHE A 19 15.33 12.18 11.77
CA PHE A 19 15.50 13.64 11.77
C PHE A 19 14.41 14.35 10.95
N ALA A 20 14.08 13.83 9.76
CA ALA A 20 13.02 14.37 8.91
C ALA A 20 11.66 14.36 9.63
N LYS A 21 11.32 13.27 10.33
CA LYS A 21 10.09 13.18 11.14
C LYS A 21 10.06 14.22 12.26
N ARG A 22 11.19 14.48 12.93
CA ARG A 22 11.27 15.51 13.98
C ARG A 22 11.02 16.92 13.46
N LEU A 23 11.38 17.20 12.20
CA LEU A 23 11.17 18.48 11.54
C LEU A 23 9.84 18.58 10.78
N ASP A 24 8.96 17.59 10.91
CA ASP A 24 7.70 17.46 10.16
C ASP A 24 7.88 17.49 8.63
N LEU A 25 9.05 17.06 8.14
CA LEU A 25 9.38 16.98 6.72
C LEU A 25 8.96 15.63 6.13
N GLN A 26 8.74 15.59 4.81
CA GLN A 26 8.48 14.35 4.10
C GLN A 26 9.75 13.50 4.02
N VAL A 27 9.72 12.33 4.65
CA VAL A 27 10.86 11.41 4.71
C VAL A 27 11.41 11.04 3.32
N PRO A 28 10.58 10.66 2.32
CA PRO A 28 11.08 10.34 0.97
C PRO A 28 11.87 11.49 0.33
N LEU A 29 11.35 12.72 0.45
CA LEU A 29 11.95 13.93 -0.11
C LEU A 29 13.34 14.19 0.48
N VAL A 30 13.45 14.14 1.81
CA VAL A 30 14.71 14.39 2.52
C VAL A 30 15.73 13.31 2.19
N LEU A 31 15.32 12.04 2.14
CA LEU A 31 16.23 10.93 1.82
C LEU A 31 16.79 11.03 0.41
N VAL A 32 15.95 11.33 -0.58
CA VAL A 32 16.41 11.49 -1.97
C VAL A 32 17.34 12.70 -2.07
N ALA A 33 16.97 13.85 -1.49
CA ALA A 33 17.80 15.05 -1.53
C ALA A 33 19.17 14.85 -0.85
N VAL A 34 19.18 14.30 0.37
CA VAL A 34 20.41 14.03 1.11
C VAL A 34 21.24 12.95 0.42
N GLY A 35 20.61 11.87 -0.06
CA GLY A 35 21.28 10.81 -0.81
C GLY A 35 21.91 11.32 -2.10
N SER A 36 21.22 12.20 -2.83
CA SER A 36 21.76 12.84 -4.04
C SER A 36 22.97 13.70 -3.75
N VAL A 37 22.96 14.50 -2.68
CA VAL A 37 24.14 15.26 -2.25
C VAL A 37 25.26 14.33 -1.77
N ALA A 38 24.94 13.31 -0.98
CA ALA A 38 25.89 12.34 -0.45
C ALA A 38 26.54 11.48 -1.55
N SER A 39 25.87 11.29 -2.68
CA SER A 39 26.43 10.55 -3.83
C SER A 39 27.73 11.19 -4.37
N PHE A 40 27.94 12.49 -4.15
CA PHE A 40 29.15 13.21 -4.56
C PHE A 40 30.33 13.11 -3.58
N VAL A 41 30.18 12.41 -2.46
CA VAL A 41 31.27 12.21 -1.49
C VAL A 41 32.38 11.37 -2.14
N PRO A 42 33.63 11.86 -2.21
CA PRO A 42 34.73 11.12 -2.82
C PRO A 42 34.99 9.80 -2.12
N GLY A 43 35.21 8.73 -2.89
CA GLY A 43 35.51 7.39 -2.36
C GLY A 43 34.28 6.58 -1.94
N LEU A 44 33.06 7.08 -2.12
CA LEU A 44 31.84 6.30 -1.92
C LEU A 44 31.72 5.23 -3.03
N PRO A 45 31.69 3.93 -2.71
CA PRO A 45 31.53 2.87 -3.70
C PRO A 45 30.10 2.86 -4.27
N ARG A 46 29.95 2.40 -5.52
CA ARG A 46 28.65 2.29 -6.20
C ARG A 46 27.74 1.29 -5.49
N PRO A 47 26.56 1.71 -4.98
CA PRO A 47 25.55 0.77 -4.54
C PRO A 47 24.90 0.16 -5.79
N ALA A 48 25.45 -0.94 -6.28
CA ALA A 48 24.88 -1.71 -7.39
C ALA A 48 23.99 -2.82 -6.81
N LEU A 49 22.67 -2.63 -6.84
CA LEU A 49 21.69 -3.67 -6.54
C LEU A 49 21.27 -4.33 -7.84
N GLU A 50 21.18 -5.64 -7.80
CA GLU A 50 20.56 -6.42 -8.87
C GLU A 50 19.07 -6.03 -8.98
N PRO A 51 18.56 -5.71 -10.18
CA PRO A 51 17.15 -5.35 -10.38
C PRO A 51 16.18 -6.41 -9.84
N GLU A 52 16.56 -7.68 -9.92
CA GLU A 52 15.80 -8.82 -9.43
C GLU A 52 15.60 -8.75 -7.91
N LEU A 53 16.55 -8.18 -7.16
CA LEU A 53 16.40 -7.96 -5.72
C LEU A 53 15.43 -6.81 -5.43
N LEU A 54 15.45 -5.74 -6.23
CA LEU A 54 14.49 -4.63 -6.07
C LEU A 54 13.07 -5.11 -6.34
N LEU A 55 12.85 -5.86 -7.43
CA LEU A 55 11.54 -6.34 -7.85
C LEU A 55 11.04 -7.55 -7.04
N GLY A 56 11.94 -8.48 -6.67
CA GLY A 56 11.58 -9.73 -5.99
C GLY A 56 11.65 -9.67 -4.46
N VAL A 57 12.40 -8.73 -3.87
CA VAL A 57 12.58 -8.64 -2.41
C VAL A 57 11.90 -7.41 -1.81
N ILE A 58 11.97 -6.25 -2.47
CA ILE A 58 11.47 -5.01 -1.88
C ILE A 58 10.00 -4.77 -2.24
N LEU A 59 9.66 -4.92 -3.51
CA LEU A 59 8.31 -4.63 -4.00
C LEU A 59 7.24 -5.57 -3.41
N PRO A 60 7.44 -6.90 -3.28
CA PRO A 60 6.36 -7.78 -2.85
C PRO A 60 5.87 -7.51 -1.43
N PRO A 61 6.72 -7.29 -0.41
CA PRO A 61 6.27 -6.90 0.92
C PRO A 61 5.45 -5.59 0.94
N LEU A 62 5.86 -4.56 0.19
CA LEU A 62 5.17 -3.27 0.13
C LEU A 62 3.78 -3.38 -0.53
N LEU A 63 3.69 -4.14 -1.62
CA LEU A 63 2.41 -4.42 -2.28
C LEU A 63 1.48 -5.23 -1.38
N TYR A 64 2.04 -6.23 -0.70
CA TYR A 64 1.29 -7.10 0.20
C TYR A 64 0.78 -6.35 1.41
N SER A 65 1.60 -5.53 2.06
CA SER A 65 1.18 -4.70 3.21
C SER A 65 0.07 -3.73 2.80
N THR A 66 0.17 -3.13 1.62
CA THR A 66 -0.86 -2.24 1.06
C THR A 66 -2.16 -3.01 0.79
N ALA A 67 -2.10 -4.15 0.11
CA ALA A 67 -3.26 -4.98 -0.22
C ALA A 67 -3.91 -5.61 1.02
N LEU A 68 -3.12 -6.03 2.02
CA LEU A 68 -3.59 -6.58 3.29
C LEU A 68 -4.46 -5.60 4.08
N ASN A 69 -4.15 -4.32 4.00
CA ASN A 69 -4.83 -3.26 4.74
C ASN A 69 -5.91 -2.55 3.92
N PHE A 70 -6.10 -2.93 2.65
CA PHE A 70 -7.05 -2.29 1.76
C PHE A 70 -8.35 -3.10 1.63
N SER A 71 -9.49 -2.40 1.70
CA SER A 71 -10.80 -3.03 1.64
C SER A 71 -11.15 -3.48 0.23
N PHE A 72 -11.40 -4.79 0.07
CA PHE A 72 -11.82 -5.36 -1.20
C PHE A 72 -13.16 -4.78 -1.70
N ARG A 73 -14.09 -4.44 -0.79
CA ARG A 73 -15.36 -3.78 -1.15
C ARG A 73 -15.12 -2.40 -1.75
N SER A 74 -14.25 -1.58 -1.16
CA SER A 74 -13.91 -0.25 -1.68
C SER A 74 -13.18 -0.33 -3.02
N PHE A 75 -12.26 -1.30 -3.18
CA PHE A 75 -11.63 -1.61 -4.46
C PHE A 75 -12.68 -1.95 -5.54
N ARG A 76 -13.62 -2.86 -5.25
CA ARG A 76 -14.68 -3.25 -6.17
C ARG A 76 -15.61 -2.09 -6.51
N HIS A 77 -15.97 -1.25 -5.54
CA HIS A 77 -16.82 -0.08 -5.76
C HIS A 77 -16.13 0.94 -6.69
N ASN A 78 -14.82 1.11 -6.57
CA ASN A 78 -14.04 2.06 -7.38
C ASN A 78 -13.32 1.43 -8.58
N ILE A 79 -13.64 0.18 -8.95
CA ILE A 79 -12.90 -0.61 -9.93
C ILE A 79 -12.78 0.07 -11.30
N ARG A 80 -13.84 0.77 -11.75
CA ARG A 80 -13.82 1.49 -13.03
C ARG A 80 -12.76 2.60 -13.05
N SER A 81 -12.65 3.36 -11.97
CA SER A 81 -11.64 4.42 -11.84
C SER A 81 -10.24 3.82 -11.70
N ILE A 82 -10.12 2.77 -10.89
CA ILE A 82 -8.86 2.07 -10.65
C ILE A 82 -8.31 1.45 -11.94
N VAL A 83 -9.11 0.73 -12.73
CA VAL A 83 -8.64 0.12 -13.99
C VAL A 83 -8.34 1.19 -15.04
N ARG A 84 -9.15 2.27 -15.11
CA ARG A 84 -8.89 3.37 -16.05
C ARG A 84 -7.55 4.05 -15.78
N LEU A 85 -7.19 4.25 -14.50
CA LEU A 85 -5.94 4.88 -14.11
C LEU A 85 -4.77 3.88 -14.08
N GLY A 86 -4.98 2.69 -13.50
CA GLY A 86 -3.96 1.67 -13.34
C GLY A 86 -3.58 0.93 -14.62
N VAL A 87 -4.47 0.82 -15.60
CA VAL A 87 -4.15 0.16 -16.89
C VAL A 87 -4.23 1.15 -18.03
N GLY A 88 -5.36 1.85 -18.17
CA GLY A 88 -5.59 2.75 -19.30
C GLY A 88 -4.58 3.91 -19.37
N LEU A 89 -4.38 4.62 -18.26
CA LEU A 89 -3.42 5.72 -18.20
C LEU A 89 -1.97 5.23 -18.32
N VAL A 90 -1.64 4.04 -17.79
CA VAL A 90 -0.31 3.45 -17.94
C VAL A 90 0.00 3.20 -19.42
N VAL A 91 -0.89 2.53 -20.17
CA VAL A 91 -0.73 2.31 -21.61
C VAL A 91 -0.57 3.63 -22.37
N VAL A 92 -1.43 4.62 -22.08
CA VAL A 92 -1.36 5.94 -22.73
C VAL A 92 -0.05 6.64 -22.41
N THR A 93 0.43 6.56 -21.17
CA THR A 93 1.70 7.17 -20.75
C THR A 93 2.87 6.48 -21.43
N THR A 94 2.88 5.14 -21.48
CA THR A 94 3.91 4.36 -22.18
C THR A 94 4.02 4.74 -23.65
N VAL A 95 2.89 4.82 -24.34
CA VAL A 95 2.86 5.18 -25.77
C VAL A 95 3.26 6.65 -25.97
N SER A 96 2.70 7.57 -25.16
CA SER A 96 2.97 9.00 -25.31
C SER A 96 4.43 9.33 -25.04
N VAL A 97 5.00 8.79 -23.95
CA VAL A 97 6.41 8.96 -23.60
C VAL A 97 7.29 8.26 -24.63
N GLY A 98 6.95 7.03 -25.05
CA GLY A 98 7.77 6.31 -26.01
C GLY A 98 7.86 7.00 -27.36
N TYR A 99 6.75 7.48 -27.93
CA TYR A 99 6.80 8.26 -29.17
C TYR A 99 7.52 9.60 -29.00
N PHE A 100 7.29 10.29 -27.88
CA PHE A 100 7.95 11.57 -27.62
C PHE A 100 9.46 11.40 -27.45
N SER A 101 9.91 10.40 -26.69
CA SER A 101 11.31 10.08 -26.49
C SER A 101 11.98 9.58 -27.76
N TYR A 102 11.30 8.79 -28.59
CA TYR A 102 11.81 8.39 -29.91
C TYR A 102 12.05 9.60 -30.82
N TRP A 103 11.16 10.60 -30.78
CA TRP A 103 11.34 11.84 -31.54
C TRP A 103 12.41 12.77 -30.96
N LEU A 104 12.53 12.82 -29.62
CA LEU A 104 13.40 13.76 -28.92
C LEU A 104 14.84 13.27 -28.78
N VAL A 105 15.05 11.97 -28.60
CA VAL A 105 16.33 11.36 -28.19
C VAL A 105 16.88 10.50 -29.33
N PRO A 106 17.89 10.99 -30.09
CA PRO A 106 18.42 10.29 -31.26
C PRO A 106 18.99 8.89 -30.95
N GLU A 107 19.42 8.66 -29.71
CA GLU A 107 20.03 7.41 -29.26
C GLU A 107 19.02 6.27 -29.07
N LEU A 108 17.72 6.57 -29.06
CA LEU A 108 16.67 5.58 -28.78
C LEU A 108 15.99 5.08 -30.06
N THR A 109 15.94 3.76 -30.20
CA THR A 109 15.00 3.11 -31.15
C THR A 109 13.57 3.23 -30.63
N LEU A 110 12.57 3.05 -31.50
CA LEU A 110 11.16 3.07 -31.06
C LEU A 110 10.89 2.07 -29.93
N GLY A 111 11.45 0.85 -30.03
CA GLY A 111 11.32 -0.15 -28.98
C GLY A 111 11.97 0.28 -27.66
N ALA A 112 13.19 0.82 -27.70
CA ALA A 112 13.88 1.34 -26.51
C ALA A 112 13.14 2.52 -25.86
N ALA A 113 12.56 3.39 -26.69
CA ALA A 113 11.74 4.49 -26.22
C ALA A 113 10.42 4.00 -25.60
N LEU A 114 9.79 2.98 -26.15
CA LEU A 114 8.61 2.34 -25.54
C LEU A 114 8.96 1.64 -24.21
N VAL A 115 10.16 1.05 -24.08
CA VAL A 115 10.67 0.54 -22.80
C VAL A 115 10.77 1.68 -21.79
N LEU A 116 11.39 2.82 -22.16
CA LEU A 116 11.43 4.00 -21.30
C LEU A 116 10.03 4.46 -20.89
N GLY A 117 9.08 4.48 -21.83
CA GLY A 117 7.70 4.80 -21.56
C GLY A 117 7.07 3.87 -20.52
N ALA A 118 7.27 2.56 -20.65
CA ALA A 118 6.76 1.57 -19.69
C ALA A 118 7.37 1.73 -18.30
N VAL A 119 8.67 2.06 -18.25
CA VAL A 119 9.42 2.28 -17.01
C VAL A 119 8.91 3.49 -16.22
N VAL A 120 8.58 4.61 -16.88
CA VAL A 120 8.12 5.85 -16.20
C VAL A 120 6.61 6.02 -16.11
N ALA A 121 5.84 5.09 -16.70
CA ALA A 121 4.38 5.12 -16.69
C ALA A 121 3.75 4.94 -15.29
N PRO A 122 4.16 3.97 -14.45
CA PRO A 122 3.47 3.69 -13.19
C PRO A 122 3.74 4.77 -12.14
N PRO A 123 2.70 5.42 -11.59
CA PRO A 123 2.84 6.30 -10.44
C PRO A 123 2.93 5.50 -9.13
N ASP A 124 3.85 5.90 -8.26
CA ASP A 124 3.94 5.46 -6.87
C ASP A 124 3.00 6.30 -5.99
N ALA A 125 1.95 5.67 -5.47
CA ALA A 125 0.98 6.32 -4.61
C ALA A 125 1.40 6.36 -3.13
N VAL A 126 2.46 5.69 -2.70
CA VAL A 126 2.81 5.56 -1.27
C VAL A 126 2.99 6.93 -0.62
N ALA A 127 3.84 7.78 -1.21
CA ALA A 127 4.06 9.13 -0.71
C ALA A 127 2.78 9.99 -0.79
N ALA A 128 1.94 9.80 -1.82
CA ALA A 128 0.72 10.56 -2.02
C ALA A 128 -0.36 10.19 -1.00
N VAL A 129 -0.50 8.90 -0.72
CA VAL A 129 -1.40 8.33 0.28
C VAL A 129 -0.98 8.78 1.68
N ALA A 130 0.32 8.79 1.99
CA ALA A 130 0.81 9.28 3.29
C ALA A 130 0.46 10.76 3.52
N VAL A 131 0.73 11.63 2.52
CA VAL A 131 0.38 13.05 2.58
C VAL A 131 -1.13 13.26 2.61
N GLY A 132 -1.86 12.52 1.78
CA GLY A 132 -3.31 12.59 1.67
C GLY A 132 -4.01 12.24 2.97
N ARG A 133 -3.57 11.17 3.64
CA ARG A 133 -4.09 10.75 4.94
C ARG A 133 -3.81 11.81 6.01
N LYS A 134 -2.60 12.37 6.04
CA LYS A 134 -2.23 13.42 7.01
C LYS A 134 -3.07 14.70 6.84
N LEU A 135 -3.48 15.01 5.61
CA LEU A 135 -4.28 16.20 5.28
C LEU A 135 -5.78 15.92 5.17
N GLY A 136 -6.24 14.71 5.49
CA GLY A 136 -7.66 14.37 5.53
C GLY A 136 -8.33 14.33 4.15
N LEU A 137 -7.67 13.75 3.14
CA LEU A 137 -8.33 13.49 1.85
C LEU A 137 -9.51 12.52 2.01
N PRO A 138 -10.59 12.72 1.23
CA PRO A 138 -11.72 11.79 1.12
C PRO A 138 -11.31 10.32 1.05
N ALA A 139 -12.03 9.45 1.77
CA ALA A 139 -11.78 8.01 1.80
C ALA A 139 -11.87 7.41 0.39
N ARG A 140 -12.77 7.94 -0.44
CA ARG A 140 -12.87 7.56 -1.85
C ARG A 140 -11.62 7.92 -2.66
N MET A 141 -11.04 9.10 -2.47
CA MET A 141 -9.80 9.48 -3.15
C MET A 141 -8.64 8.60 -2.69
N MET A 142 -8.57 8.32 -1.40
CA MET A 142 -7.60 7.40 -0.80
C MET A 142 -7.72 5.99 -1.38
N ALA A 143 -8.96 5.50 -1.59
CA ALA A 143 -9.23 4.21 -2.21
C ALA A 143 -8.82 4.17 -3.69
N ILE A 144 -9.08 5.24 -4.45
CA ILE A 144 -8.68 5.32 -5.87
C ILE A 144 -7.15 5.38 -5.99
N LEU A 145 -6.47 6.20 -5.17
CA LEU A 145 -5.01 6.32 -5.18
C LEU A 145 -4.32 5.00 -4.82
N THR A 146 -4.75 4.38 -3.72
CA THR A 146 -4.21 3.08 -3.28
C THR A 146 -4.52 1.98 -4.29
N GLY A 147 -5.74 1.95 -4.84
CA GLY A 147 -6.14 0.95 -5.83
C GLY A 147 -5.39 1.10 -7.15
N GLU A 148 -5.15 2.33 -7.61
CA GLU A 148 -4.34 2.62 -8.79
C GLU A 148 -2.92 2.06 -8.65
N SER A 149 -2.25 2.28 -7.51
CA SER A 149 -0.88 1.77 -7.27
C SER A 149 -0.78 0.26 -7.18
N LEU A 150 -1.85 -0.43 -6.79
CA LEU A 150 -1.84 -1.91 -6.75
C LEU A 150 -1.94 -2.53 -8.16
N VAL A 151 -2.56 -1.82 -9.11
CA VAL A 151 -2.83 -2.34 -10.47
C VAL A 151 -1.79 -1.83 -11.47
N ASN A 152 -1.28 -0.62 -11.29
CA ASN A 152 -0.38 0.02 -12.25
C ASN A 152 0.98 -0.68 -12.38
N ASP A 153 1.54 -1.18 -11.28
CA ASP A 153 2.83 -1.87 -11.27
C ASP A 153 2.76 -3.15 -12.10
N ALA A 154 1.64 -3.87 -11.98
CA ALA A 154 1.38 -5.05 -12.80
C ALA A 154 1.32 -4.68 -14.29
N ALA A 155 0.50 -3.67 -14.65
CA ALA A 155 0.36 -3.25 -16.03
C ALA A 155 1.67 -2.71 -16.62
N ALA A 156 2.44 -1.96 -15.84
CA ALA A 156 3.72 -1.39 -16.26
C ALA A 156 4.78 -2.47 -16.46
N LEU A 157 4.91 -3.43 -15.54
CA LEU A 157 5.85 -4.55 -15.69
C LEU A 157 5.48 -5.46 -16.87
N THR A 158 4.19 -5.70 -17.13
CA THR A 158 3.78 -6.40 -18.36
C THR A 158 4.21 -5.66 -19.62
N LEU A 159 3.93 -4.35 -19.69
CA LEU A 159 4.33 -3.52 -20.83
C LEU A 159 5.85 -3.46 -20.97
N PHE A 160 6.58 -3.41 -19.86
CA PHE A 160 8.03 -3.50 -19.84
C PHE A 160 8.52 -4.82 -20.45
N THR A 161 8.01 -5.96 -20.00
CA THR A 161 8.35 -7.28 -20.55
C THR A 161 8.07 -7.35 -22.06
N ILE A 162 6.90 -6.91 -22.51
CA ILE A 162 6.52 -6.91 -23.93
C ILE A 162 7.46 -6.01 -24.75
N THR A 163 7.75 -4.81 -24.26
CA THR A 163 8.60 -3.84 -24.97
C THR A 163 10.06 -4.28 -25.00
N VAL A 164 10.61 -4.79 -23.90
CA VAL A 164 11.96 -5.37 -23.85
C VAL A 164 12.07 -6.58 -24.78
N ALA A 165 11.07 -7.46 -24.81
CA ALA A 165 11.05 -8.59 -25.72
C ALA A 165 11.11 -8.13 -27.19
N SER A 166 10.36 -7.09 -27.54
CA SER A 166 10.39 -6.51 -28.88
C SER A 166 11.75 -5.94 -29.29
N VAL A 167 12.52 -5.38 -28.34
CA VAL A 167 13.86 -4.81 -28.61
C VAL A 167 14.92 -5.91 -28.69
N THR A 168 14.87 -6.85 -27.76
CA THR A 168 15.84 -7.95 -27.67
C THR A 168 15.63 -9.01 -28.75
N GLY A 169 14.49 -8.98 -29.45
CA GLY A 169 14.09 -9.99 -30.43
C GLY A 169 13.62 -11.29 -29.80
N SER A 170 13.37 -11.29 -28.48
CA SER A 170 12.90 -12.47 -27.77
C SER A 170 11.43 -12.70 -28.02
N ARG A 171 11.04 -13.98 -28.11
CA ARG A 171 9.64 -14.36 -28.24
C ARG A 171 9.05 -14.49 -26.84
N VAL A 172 8.04 -13.69 -26.57
CA VAL A 172 7.11 -13.96 -25.48
C VAL A 172 6.34 -15.23 -25.85
N GLY A 173 6.12 -16.15 -24.90
CA GLY A 173 5.51 -17.46 -25.17
C GLY A 173 4.09 -17.43 -25.78
N ILE A 174 3.49 -16.23 -25.89
CA ILE A 174 2.21 -15.97 -26.54
C ILE A 174 2.41 -14.82 -27.53
N ASP A 175 2.16 -15.06 -28.82
CA ASP A 175 2.44 -14.10 -29.90
C ASP A 175 1.55 -12.84 -29.86
N SER A 176 0.36 -12.92 -29.24
CA SER A 176 -0.54 -11.79 -29.09
C SER A 176 -0.30 -11.07 -27.75
N PRO A 177 0.12 -9.79 -27.76
CA PRO A 177 0.33 -9.01 -26.53
C PRO A 177 -0.91 -8.95 -25.63
N LEU A 178 -2.10 -8.93 -26.23
CA LEU A 178 -3.37 -8.91 -25.50
C LEU A 178 -3.64 -10.23 -24.78
N LEU A 179 -3.38 -11.36 -25.45
CA LEU A 179 -3.54 -12.68 -24.83
C LEU A 179 -2.47 -12.93 -23.76
N PHE A 180 -1.25 -12.45 -23.99
CA PHE A 180 -0.19 -12.51 -23.01
C PHE A 180 -0.54 -11.71 -21.74
N PHE A 181 -1.01 -10.47 -21.90
CA PHE A 181 -1.49 -9.67 -20.78
C PHE A 181 -2.62 -10.36 -20.01
N LEU A 182 -3.60 -10.95 -20.72
CA LEU A 182 -4.69 -11.68 -20.08
C LEU A 182 -4.19 -12.91 -19.32
N TYR A 183 -3.24 -13.66 -19.89
CA TYR A 183 -2.59 -14.80 -19.24
C TYR A 183 -1.86 -14.36 -17.96
N GLU A 184 -1.06 -13.31 -18.02
CA GLU A 184 -0.35 -12.80 -16.84
C GLU A 184 -1.29 -12.38 -15.71
N VAL A 185 -2.38 -11.69 -16.06
CA VAL A 185 -3.41 -11.25 -15.10
C VAL A 185 -4.11 -12.45 -14.46
N VAL A 186 -4.64 -13.37 -15.28
CA VAL A 186 -5.39 -14.52 -14.78
C VAL A 186 -4.49 -15.47 -14.01
N GLY A 187 -3.28 -15.73 -14.50
CA GLY A 187 -2.28 -16.57 -13.85
C GLY A 187 -1.86 -16.00 -12.50
N GLY A 188 -1.57 -14.70 -12.41
CA GLY A 188 -1.19 -14.05 -11.16
C GLY A 188 -2.31 -14.14 -10.13
N VAL A 189 -3.54 -13.78 -10.52
CA VAL A 189 -4.72 -13.89 -9.64
C VAL A 189 -4.94 -15.34 -9.17
N ALA A 190 -4.83 -16.32 -10.06
CA ALA A 190 -5.00 -17.73 -9.72
C ALA A 190 -3.95 -18.21 -8.70
N VAL A 191 -2.67 -17.89 -8.92
CA VAL A 191 -1.57 -18.24 -8.01
C VAL A 191 -1.79 -17.61 -6.63
N GLY A 192 -2.08 -16.30 -6.58
CA GLY A 192 -2.34 -15.59 -5.33
C GLY A 192 -3.52 -16.17 -4.54
N TYR A 193 -4.61 -16.52 -5.24
CA TYR A 193 -5.78 -17.12 -4.61
C TYR A 193 -5.47 -18.52 -4.06
N VAL A 194 -4.84 -19.40 -4.84
CA VAL A 194 -4.48 -20.76 -4.42
C VAL A 194 -3.52 -20.72 -3.23
N LEU A 195 -2.47 -19.90 -3.31
CA LEU A 195 -1.50 -19.75 -2.23
C LEU A 195 -2.18 -19.25 -0.94
N SER A 196 -3.10 -18.29 -1.04
CA SER A 196 -3.84 -17.80 0.13
C SER A 196 -4.67 -18.89 0.79
N ARG A 197 -5.33 -19.74 0.00
CA ARG A 197 -6.09 -20.88 0.54
C ARG A 197 -5.18 -21.87 1.24
N LEU A 198 -4.00 -22.13 0.69
CA LEU A 198 -2.97 -22.98 1.31
C LEU A 198 -2.47 -22.37 2.63
N VAL A 199 -2.11 -21.08 2.65
CA VAL A 199 -1.65 -20.37 3.85
C VAL A 199 -2.72 -20.43 4.94
N ARG A 200 -4.00 -20.19 4.62
CA ARG A 200 -5.10 -20.28 5.60
C ARG A 200 -5.25 -21.69 6.15
N PHE A 201 -5.12 -22.71 5.30
CA PHE A 201 -5.15 -24.10 5.74
C PHE A 201 -3.99 -24.40 6.72
N VAL A 202 -2.77 -23.96 6.39
CA VAL A 202 -1.60 -24.14 7.26
C VAL A 202 -1.77 -23.40 8.59
N ARG A 203 -2.17 -22.11 8.57
CA ARG A 203 -2.44 -21.32 9.77
C ARG A 203 -3.48 -21.99 10.68
N SER A 204 -4.54 -22.57 10.13
CA SER A 204 -5.55 -23.29 10.92
C SER A 204 -5.03 -24.51 11.70
N ARG A 205 -3.81 -24.97 11.37
CA ARG A 205 -3.13 -26.09 12.04
C ARG A 205 -1.98 -25.62 12.94
N MET A 206 -1.66 -24.33 12.93
CA MET A 206 -0.64 -23.74 13.78
C MET A 206 -1.27 -23.24 15.08
N ALA A 207 -0.54 -23.38 16.20
CA ALA A 207 -0.94 -22.84 17.49
C ALA A 207 0.03 -21.75 18.00
N ASP A 208 1.12 -21.50 17.25
CA ASP A 208 2.19 -20.56 17.62
C ASP A 208 2.11 -19.29 16.76
N SER A 209 1.85 -18.15 17.41
CA SER A 209 1.74 -16.84 16.77
C SER A 209 3.02 -16.35 16.10
N ALA A 210 4.20 -16.75 16.60
CA ALA A 210 5.47 -16.38 15.99
C ALA A 210 5.63 -17.07 14.62
N LEU A 211 5.29 -18.35 14.54
CA LEU A 211 5.32 -19.10 13.27
C LEU A 211 4.29 -18.57 12.27
N GLU A 212 3.09 -18.19 12.71
CA GLU A 212 2.09 -17.55 11.85
C GLU A 212 2.56 -16.22 11.27
N THR A 213 3.28 -15.42 12.10
CA THR A 213 3.88 -14.14 11.68
C THR A 213 4.99 -14.36 10.67
N VAL A 214 5.90 -15.32 10.91
CA VAL A 214 6.96 -15.68 9.97
C VAL A 214 6.37 -16.17 8.65
N LEU A 215 5.34 -17.01 8.69
CA LEU A 215 4.63 -17.44 7.49
C LEU A 215 4.03 -16.24 6.74
N GLY A 216 3.45 -15.29 7.47
CA GLY A 216 2.92 -14.04 6.92
C GLY A 216 3.97 -13.21 6.17
N ILE A 217 5.19 -13.14 6.70
CA ILE A 217 6.33 -12.47 6.05
C ILE A 217 6.73 -13.22 4.76
N LEU A 218 6.67 -14.55 4.74
CA LEU A 218 7.06 -15.35 3.57
C LEU A 218 6.05 -15.27 2.42
N VAL A 219 4.76 -15.06 2.69
CA VAL A 219 3.68 -15.02 1.67
C VAL A 219 4.01 -14.13 0.47
N PRO A 220 4.36 -12.84 0.62
CA PRO A 220 4.63 -11.97 -0.54
C PRO A 220 5.73 -12.51 -1.45
N PHE A 221 6.85 -12.97 -0.89
CA PHE A 221 7.95 -13.52 -1.68
C PHE A 221 7.52 -14.80 -2.41
N THR A 222 6.81 -15.68 -1.71
CA THR A 222 6.37 -16.96 -2.28
C THR A 222 5.34 -16.74 -3.38
N ALA A 223 4.41 -15.78 -3.21
CA ALA A 223 3.40 -15.42 -4.19
C ALA A 223 4.03 -14.86 -5.47
N TYR A 224 4.98 -13.94 -5.30
CA TYR A 224 5.69 -13.29 -6.39
C TYR A 224 6.49 -14.32 -7.20
N LEU A 225 7.38 -15.07 -6.54
CA LEU A 225 8.26 -16.04 -7.19
C LEU A 225 7.47 -17.19 -7.83
N ALA A 226 6.40 -17.69 -7.18
CA ALA A 226 5.60 -18.77 -7.75
C ALA A 226 4.89 -18.36 -9.05
N ALA A 227 4.44 -17.10 -9.13
CA ALA A 227 3.82 -16.58 -10.35
C ALA A 227 4.86 -16.32 -11.45
N GLU A 228 6.03 -15.77 -11.12
CA GLU A 228 7.08 -15.55 -12.11
C GLU A 228 7.60 -16.85 -12.75
N GLN A 229 7.65 -17.95 -11.99
CA GLN A 229 8.08 -19.26 -12.52
C GLN A 229 7.18 -19.80 -13.64
N ILE A 230 5.92 -19.35 -13.70
CA ILE A 230 5.00 -19.67 -14.79
C ILE A 230 4.79 -18.48 -15.74
N HIS A 231 5.66 -17.46 -15.67
CA HIS A 231 5.56 -16.21 -16.43
C HIS A 231 4.21 -15.50 -16.25
N ALA A 232 3.64 -15.56 -15.05
CA ALA A 232 2.44 -14.81 -14.68
C ALA A 232 2.80 -13.58 -13.83
N SER A 233 1.84 -12.67 -13.63
CA SER A 233 2.09 -11.43 -12.89
C SER A 233 2.33 -11.68 -11.40
N GLY A 234 3.60 -11.59 -10.97
CA GLY A 234 4.00 -11.66 -9.56
C GLY A 234 3.34 -10.59 -8.71
N VAL A 235 3.24 -9.35 -9.22
CA VAL A 235 2.53 -8.25 -8.56
C VAL A 235 1.07 -8.62 -8.28
N LEU A 236 0.31 -9.10 -9.27
CA LEU A 236 -1.09 -9.46 -9.05
C LEU A 236 -1.27 -10.68 -8.15
N ALA A 237 -0.32 -11.62 -8.15
CA ALA A 237 -0.33 -12.75 -7.22
C ALA A 237 -0.20 -12.27 -5.76
N VAL A 238 0.73 -11.36 -5.50
CA VAL A 238 0.94 -10.74 -4.19
C VAL A 238 -0.28 -9.93 -3.75
N VAL A 239 -0.81 -9.08 -4.64
CA VAL A 239 -1.98 -8.24 -4.34
C VAL A 239 -3.22 -9.10 -4.07
N THR A 240 -3.45 -10.13 -4.87
CA THR A 240 -4.55 -11.08 -4.66
C THR A 240 -4.38 -11.80 -3.32
N ALA A 241 -3.16 -12.21 -2.99
CA ALA A 241 -2.91 -12.86 -1.72
C ALA A 241 -3.16 -11.93 -0.53
N GLY A 242 -2.74 -10.67 -0.63
CA GLY A 242 -3.02 -9.62 0.35
C GLY A 242 -4.52 -9.41 0.56
N PHE A 243 -5.33 -9.30 -0.51
CA PHE A 243 -6.78 -9.13 -0.37
C PHE A 243 -7.47 -10.34 0.30
N VAL A 244 -7.11 -11.56 -0.11
CA VAL A 244 -7.74 -12.78 0.41
C VAL A 244 -7.37 -13.03 1.87
N LEU A 245 -6.12 -12.77 2.25
CA LEU A 245 -5.66 -12.92 3.64
C LEU A 245 -6.09 -11.72 4.51
N GLY A 246 -6.13 -10.51 3.96
CA GLY A 246 -6.58 -9.29 4.65
C GLY A 246 -8.05 -9.36 5.07
N SER A 247 -8.95 -9.73 4.13
CA SER A 247 -10.37 -9.93 4.42
C SER A 247 -10.64 -11.03 5.45
N ALA A 248 -9.72 -11.99 5.57
CA ALA A 248 -9.78 -13.11 6.48
C ALA A 248 -9.24 -12.83 7.90
N ARG A 249 -8.60 -11.68 8.14
CA ARG A 249 -7.97 -11.36 9.44
C ARG A 249 -8.94 -11.51 10.60
N SER A 250 -10.23 -11.32 10.39
CA SER A 250 -11.30 -11.53 11.36
C SER A 250 -11.37 -12.95 11.98
N GLY A 251 -10.67 -13.94 11.42
CA GLY A 251 -10.54 -15.31 11.96
C GLY A 251 -9.23 -15.63 12.71
N ASP A 252 -8.18 -14.81 12.57
CA ASP A 252 -6.86 -15.09 13.18
C ASP A 252 -6.85 -14.95 14.73
N ALA A 253 -5.87 -15.55 15.41
CA ALA A 253 -5.69 -15.37 16.84
C ALA A 253 -5.32 -13.91 17.18
N ILE A 254 -5.83 -13.39 18.31
CA ILE A 254 -5.63 -11.99 18.74
C ILE A 254 -4.14 -11.63 18.90
N PRO A 255 -3.27 -12.48 19.49
CA PRO A 255 -1.84 -12.18 19.59
C PRO A 255 -1.16 -12.05 18.22
N THR A 256 -1.53 -12.91 17.27
CA THR A 256 -1.00 -12.86 15.90
C THR A 256 -1.37 -11.55 15.20
N ARG A 257 -2.62 -11.09 15.36
CA ARG A 257 -3.06 -9.78 14.80
C ARG A 257 -2.26 -8.61 15.37
N ILE A 258 -2.06 -8.60 16.69
CA ILE A 258 -1.32 -7.52 17.36
C ILE A 258 0.15 -7.52 16.94
N GLN A 259 0.78 -8.69 16.81
CA GLN A 259 2.17 -8.81 16.34
C GLN A 259 2.31 -8.35 14.89
N GLU A 260 1.52 -8.91 13.97
CA GLU A 260 1.56 -8.53 12.55
C GLU A 260 1.31 -7.04 12.34
N ARG A 261 0.46 -6.42 13.17
CA ARG A 261 0.17 -4.98 13.12
C ARG A 261 1.40 -4.10 13.31
N HIS A 262 2.39 -4.54 14.09
CA HIS A 262 3.61 -3.76 14.32
C HIS A 262 4.72 -4.12 13.32
N VAL A 263 4.72 -5.37 12.84
CA VAL A 263 5.73 -5.85 11.88
C VAL A 263 5.61 -5.12 10.54
N TRP A 264 4.41 -5.04 9.95
CA TRP A 264 4.24 -4.47 8.60
C TRP A 264 4.65 -2.99 8.51
N PRO A 265 4.16 -2.06 9.36
CA PRO A 265 4.58 -0.66 9.28
C PRO A 265 6.07 -0.46 9.51
N THR A 266 6.70 -1.34 10.31
CA THR A 266 8.16 -1.32 10.53
C THR A 266 8.91 -1.77 9.28
N LEU A 267 8.45 -2.83 8.61
CA LEU A 267 8.99 -3.29 7.34
C LEU A 267 8.78 -2.26 6.22
N ASP A 268 7.60 -1.67 6.11
CA ASP A 268 7.29 -0.62 5.15
C ASP A 268 8.25 0.56 5.33
N LEU A 269 8.40 1.05 6.56
CA LEU A 269 9.35 2.13 6.85
C LEU A 269 10.80 1.74 6.49
N LEU A 270 11.23 0.53 6.82
CA LEU A 270 12.59 0.07 6.52
C LEU A 270 12.84 0.01 5.01
N LEU A 271 11.92 -0.60 4.26
CA LEU A 271 12.04 -0.77 2.81
C LEU A 271 11.91 0.56 2.09
N GLU A 272 10.92 1.39 2.42
CA GLU A 272 10.74 2.72 1.82
C GLU A 272 11.97 3.61 2.06
N THR A 273 12.44 3.70 3.31
CA THR A 273 13.59 4.56 3.63
C THR A 273 14.86 4.08 2.93
N PHE A 274 15.06 2.76 2.86
CA PHE A 274 16.14 2.18 2.10
C PHE A 274 16.05 2.56 0.61
N VAL A 275 14.89 2.38 -0.02
CA VAL A 275 14.79 2.64 -1.46
C VAL A 275 14.94 4.12 -1.77
N PHE A 276 14.33 5.02 -1.01
CA PHE A 276 14.49 6.46 -1.26
C PHE A 276 15.94 6.91 -1.05
N ALA A 277 16.65 6.35 -0.07
CA ALA A 277 18.08 6.59 0.08
C ALA A 277 18.90 6.02 -1.10
N TYR A 278 18.60 4.78 -1.50
CA TYR A 278 19.23 4.12 -2.65
C TYR A 278 19.03 4.91 -3.93
N MET A 279 17.80 5.35 -4.20
CA MET A 279 17.43 6.26 -5.29
C MET A 279 18.30 7.51 -5.24
N GLY A 280 18.35 8.23 -4.11
CA GLY A 280 19.15 9.44 -4.00
C GLY A 280 20.63 9.21 -4.35
N LEU A 281 21.21 8.12 -3.83
CA LEU A 281 22.62 7.77 -4.02
C LEU A 281 23.00 7.46 -5.48
N GLN A 282 22.03 7.17 -6.36
CA GLN A 282 22.32 6.87 -7.78
C GLN A 282 22.74 8.09 -8.60
N LEU A 283 22.50 9.32 -8.14
CA LEU A 283 22.68 10.54 -8.97
C LEU A 283 24.08 10.64 -9.60
N LYS A 284 25.15 10.54 -8.78
CA LYS A 284 26.52 10.61 -9.30
C LYS A 284 26.80 9.50 -10.31
N PHE A 285 26.38 8.27 -10.03
CA PHE A 285 26.66 7.12 -10.91
C PHE A 285 25.94 7.24 -12.24
N VAL A 286 24.71 7.76 -12.26
CA VAL A 286 24.00 8.08 -13.49
C VAL A 286 24.77 9.13 -14.31
N ILE A 287 25.33 10.16 -13.67
CA ILE A 287 26.14 11.18 -14.34
C ILE A 287 27.44 10.56 -14.90
N ASP A 288 28.12 9.74 -14.11
CA ASP A 288 29.37 9.08 -14.51
C ASP A 288 29.14 8.13 -15.69
N ASP A 289 28.06 7.35 -15.67
CA ASP A 289 27.72 6.38 -16.72
C ASP A 289 27.52 7.11 -18.06
N ILE A 290 26.71 8.19 -18.09
CA ILE A 290 26.50 9.01 -19.29
C ILE A 290 27.80 9.65 -19.78
N SER A 291 28.61 10.17 -18.85
CA SER A 291 29.90 10.79 -19.19
C SER A 291 30.89 9.78 -19.75
N SER A 292 30.83 8.52 -19.30
CA SER A 292 31.71 7.44 -19.77
C SER A 292 31.36 6.97 -21.19
N GLU A 293 30.08 7.08 -21.58
CA GLU A 293 29.60 6.85 -22.95
C GLU A 293 29.96 7.99 -23.91
N GLY A 294 30.59 9.07 -23.43
CA GLY A 294 30.94 10.24 -24.24
C GLY A 294 29.75 11.12 -24.61
N LEU A 295 28.58 10.89 -23.98
CA LEU A 295 27.37 11.63 -24.24
C LEU A 295 27.36 12.96 -23.45
N PRO A 296 26.82 14.04 -24.05
CA PRO A 296 26.72 15.32 -23.36
C PRO A 296 25.69 15.26 -22.22
N VAL A 297 26.16 15.07 -20.99
CA VAL A 297 25.32 14.93 -19.77
C VAL A 297 24.19 15.94 -19.69
N HIS A 298 24.48 17.22 -19.94
CA HIS A 298 23.49 18.30 -19.90
C HIS A 298 22.35 18.13 -20.90
N HIS A 299 22.58 17.56 -22.08
CA HIS A 299 21.52 17.28 -23.06
C HIS A 299 20.64 16.14 -22.57
N ILE A 300 21.22 15.06 -22.03
CA ILE A 300 20.45 13.92 -21.53
C ILE A 300 19.55 14.32 -20.35
N PHE A 301 20.06 15.13 -19.42
CA PHE A 301 19.23 15.68 -18.33
C PHE A 301 18.16 16.66 -18.84
N LEU A 302 18.44 17.43 -19.90
CA LEU A 302 17.42 18.26 -20.54
C LEU A 302 16.32 17.41 -21.18
N TYR A 303 16.66 16.33 -21.88
CA TYR A 303 15.68 15.35 -22.38
C TYR A 303 14.88 14.75 -21.23
N GLY A 304 15.54 14.39 -20.14
CA GLY A 304 14.91 13.93 -18.91
C GLY A 304 13.89 14.92 -18.34
N LEU A 305 14.23 16.21 -18.32
CA LEU A 305 13.34 17.28 -17.87
C LEU A 305 12.13 17.48 -18.80
N LEU A 306 12.32 17.37 -20.11
CA LEU A 306 11.23 17.46 -21.09
C LEU A 306 10.29 16.25 -20.99
N VAL A 307 10.84 15.05 -20.83
CA VAL A 307 10.06 13.83 -20.57
C VAL A 307 9.32 13.95 -19.24
N LEU A 308 9.97 14.46 -18.18
CA LEU A 308 9.32 14.75 -16.89
C LEU A 308 8.13 15.69 -17.06
N ALA A 309 8.28 16.78 -17.81
CA ALA A 309 7.19 17.71 -18.09
C ALA A 309 6.02 17.03 -18.82
N LEU A 310 6.31 16.19 -19.82
CA LEU A 310 5.29 15.40 -20.52
C LEU A 310 4.58 14.44 -19.55
N VAL A 311 5.34 13.67 -18.78
CA VAL A 311 4.86 12.70 -17.80
C VAL A 311 3.96 13.34 -16.73
N MET A 312 4.29 14.58 -16.32
CA MET A 312 3.46 15.39 -15.43
C MET A 312 2.21 15.96 -16.12
N ALA A 313 2.24 16.21 -17.43
CA ALA A 313 1.12 16.76 -18.19
C ALA A 313 0.11 15.69 -18.64
N VAL A 314 0.55 14.48 -18.99
CA VAL A 314 -0.32 13.40 -19.50
C VAL A 314 -1.45 13.08 -18.52
N ARG A 315 -1.14 12.96 -17.23
CA ARG A 315 -2.11 12.61 -16.18
C ARG A 315 -3.25 13.64 -16.09
N PRO A 316 -3.03 14.94 -15.82
CA PRO A 316 -4.11 15.93 -15.78
C PRO A 316 -4.88 16.01 -17.10
N VAL A 317 -4.19 16.02 -18.25
CA VAL A 317 -4.84 16.05 -19.57
C VAL A 317 -5.83 14.90 -19.71
N MET A 318 -5.43 13.67 -19.36
CA MET A 318 -6.30 12.49 -19.48
C MET A 318 -7.46 12.48 -18.49
N LEU A 319 -7.24 12.92 -17.24
CA LEU A 319 -8.32 13.02 -16.25
C LEU A 319 -9.38 14.07 -16.69
N PHE A 320 -8.93 15.24 -17.15
CA PHE A 320 -9.83 16.30 -17.61
C PHE A 320 -10.50 15.96 -18.94
N ALA A 321 -9.77 15.40 -19.91
CA ALA A 321 -10.34 14.93 -21.18
C ALA A 321 -11.44 13.88 -20.94
N GLY A 322 -11.20 12.94 -20.03
CA GLY A 322 -12.21 11.96 -19.63
C GLY A 322 -13.46 12.60 -19.01
N SER A 323 -13.28 13.65 -18.19
CA SER A 323 -14.41 14.40 -17.61
C SER A 323 -15.19 15.20 -18.66
N ALA A 324 -14.51 15.77 -19.66
CA ALA A 324 -15.12 16.55 -20.72
C ALA A 324 -15.88 15.67 -21.72
N LEU A 325 -15.26 14.56 -22.14
CA LEU A 325 -15.88 13.58 -23.05
C LEU A 325 -17.15 12.98 -22.44
N ARG A 326 -17.14 12.68 -21.13
CA ARG A 326 -18.33 12.23 -20.42
C ARG A 326 -19.41 13.30 -20.32
N ARG A 327 -19.06 14.56 -20.03
CA ARG A 327 -20.03 15.68 -20.02
C ARG A 327 -20.74 15.86 -21.38
N VAL A 328 -20.04 15.58 -22.48
CA VAL A 328 -20.61 15.61 -23.83
C VAL A 328 -21.51 14.39 -24.07
N TYR A 329 -21.08 13.20 -23.65
CA TYR A 329 -21.81 11.95 -23.90
C TYR A 329 -23.03 11.73 -22.97
N HIS A 330 -22.95 12.18 -21.71
CA HIS A 330 -23.97 12.00 -20.67
C HIS A 330 -24.98 13.14 -20.56
N ARG A 331 -25.00 14.09 -21.50
CA ARG A 331 -26.10 15.07 -21.61
C ARG A 331 -27.48 14.42 -21.82
N ALA A 332 -27.54 13.10 -22.03
CA ALA A 332 -28.75 12.29 -22.23
C ALA A 332 -29.13 11.34 -21.07
N ARG A 333 -28.33 11.16 -20.01
CA ARG A 333 -28.67 10.29 -18.86
C ARG A 333 -28.00 10.78 -17.57
N SER A 334 -28.79 11.41 -16.70
CA SER A 334 -28.44 11.85 -15.35
C SER A 334 -28.87 10.77 -14.36
N THR A 335 -27.92 10.02 -13.80
CA THR A 335 -28.06 9.19 -12.57
C THR A 335 -26.74 8.46 -12.25
N ASP A 336 -25.65 9.15 -11.99
CA ASP A 336 -24.50 8.50 -11.33
C ASP A 336 -23.85 9.51 -10.38
N ASP A 337 -24.20 9.43 -9.08
CA ASP A 337 -23.63 10.20 -7.96
C ASP A 337 -22.16 9.85 -7.67
N THR A 338 -21.46 9.24 -8.63
CA THR A 338 -20.11 8.72 -8.49
C THR A 338 -19.05 9.57 -9.20
N GLU A 339 -19.33 10.82 -9.58
CA GLU A 339 -18.29 11.66 -10.19
C GLU A 339 -17.38 12.33 -9.14
N LEU A 340 -16.06 12.34 -9.40
CA LEU A 340 -15.13 13.15 -8.62
C LEU A 340 -15.29 14.61 -9.01
N THR A 341 -15.35 15.50 -8.02
CA THR A 341 -15.38 16.95 -8.22
C THR A 341 -14.14 17.41 -8.99
N TRP A 342 -14.23 18.51 -9.75
CA TRP A 342 -13.07 19.06 -10.47
C TRP A 342 -11.86 19.32 -9.55
N ARG A 343 -12.10 19.74 -8.30
CA ARG A 343 -11.06 19.90 -7.27
C ARG A 343 -10.38 18.58 -6.91
N GLN A 344 -11.18 17.53 -6.70
CA GLN A 344 -10.70 16.16 -6.45
C GLN A 344 -9.90 15.64 -7.62
N ASN A 345 -10.33 15.90 -8.87
CA ASN A 345 -9.59 15.54 -10.08
C ASN A 345 -8.22 16.26 -10.17
N ILE A 346 -8.11 17.53 -9.75
CA ILE A 346 -6.82 18.23 -9.71
C ILE A 346 -5.88 17.51 -8.75
N VAL A 347 -6.30 17.27 -7.50
CA VAL A 347 -5.43 16.59 -6.52
C VAL A 347 -5.09 15.17 -6.96
N LEU A 348 -6.06 14.42 -7.47
CA LEU A 348 -5.83 13.08 -7.99
C LEU A 348 -4.86 13.09 -9.19
N SER A 349 -4.90 14.11 -10.04
CA SER A 349 -3.95 14.26 -11.14
C SER A 349 -2.54 14.64 -10.68
N TRP A 350 -2.43 15.39 -9.57
CA TRP A 350 -1.17 15.89 -9.04
C TRP A 350 -0.46 14.88 -8.11
N ALA A 351 -1.21 13.89 -7.61
CA ALA A 351 -0.73 12.85 -6.70
C ALA A 351 0.10 11.73 -7.36
N GLY A 352 0.37 11.80 -8.68
CA GLY A 352 1.08 10.76 -9.43
C GLY A 352 2.61 10.86 -9.36
N MET A 353 3.21 10.75 -8.18
CA MET A 353 4.68 10.70 -8.04
C MET A 353 5.23 9.41 -8.68
N ARG A 354 6.46 9.39 -9.21
CA ARG A 354 7.11 8.15 -9.69
C ARG A 354 8.13 7.72 -8.63
N GLY A 355 8.28 6.42 -8.44
CA GLY A 355 9.00 5.90 -7.28
C GLY A 355 9.91 4.72 -7.59
N VAL A 356 9.95 3.80 -6.65
CA VAL A 356 10.86 2.64 -6.61
C VAL A 356 10.79 1.80 -7.88
N VAL A 357 9.57 1.51 -8.33
CA VAL A 357 9.31 0.60 -9.45
C VAL A 357 9.91 1.13 -10.74
N THR A 358 9.85 2.45 -10.96
CA THR A 358 10.50 3.10 -12.11
C THR A 358 12.00 2.87 -12.12
N LEU A 359 12.69 3.02 -10.98
CA LEU A 359 14.13 2.77 -10.94
C LEU A 359 14.48 1.29 -11.08
N ALA A 360 13.72 0.41 -10.43
CA ALA A 360 13.93 -1.03 -10.51
C ALA A 360 13.76 -1.53 -11.95
N ALA A 361 12.70 -1.10 -12.63
CA ALA A 361 12.48 -1.42 -14.04
C ALA A 361 13.55 -0.82 -14.96
N ALA A 362 14.01 0.42 -14.71
CA ALA A 362 15.10 1.02 -15.47
C ALA A 362 16.42 0.25 -15.32
N ALA A 363 16.72 -0.22 -14.11
CA ALA A 363 17.89 -1.04 -13.84
C ALA A 363 17.77 -2.43 -14.48
N GLY A 364 16.55 -2.98 -14.54
CA GLY A 364 16.20 -4.26 -15.16
C GLY A 364 16.27 -4.30 -16.68
N VAL A 365 16.56 -3.17 -17.35
CA VAL A 365 16.83 -3.17 -18.79
C VAL A 365 18.06 -4.04 -19.07
N PRO A 366 17.95 -5.08 -19.92
CA PRO A 366 19.04 -5.99 -20.23
C PRO A 366 20.28 -5.26 -20.75
N PHE A 367 21.47 -5.82 -20.49
CA PHE A 367 22.72 -5.27 -21.03
C PHE A 367 22.83 -5.50 -22.54
N THR A 368 22.39 -6.66 -23.02
CA THR A 368 22.53 -7.08 -24.42
C THR A 368 21.21 -7.62 -24.98
N THR A 369 21.11 -7.59 -26.30
CA THR A 369 20.04 -8.22 -27.08
C THR A 369 20.34 -9.71 -27.32
N LEU A 370 19.38 -10.47 -27.86
CA LEU A 370 19.61 -11.90 -28.17
C LEU A 370 20.72 -12.13 -29.20
N VAL A 371 21.01 -11.12 -30.03
CA VAL A 371 22.05 -11.19 -31.07
C VAL A 371 23.44 -10.89 -30.49
N GLY A 372 23.52 -10.47 -29.23
CA GLY A 372 24.76 -10.15 -28.52
C GLY A 372 25.16 -8.67 -28.58
N ASP A 373 24.41 -7.84 -29.32
CA ASP A 373 24.61 -6.40 -29.37
C ASP A 373 24.18 -5.72 -28.07
N ASP A 374 24.81 -4.60 -27.71
CA ASP A 374 24.42 -3.78 -26.56
C ASP A 374 22.97 -3.28 -26.69
N PHE A 375 22.27 -3.22 -25.56
CA PHE A 375 20.91 -2.70 -25.54
C PHE A 375 20.90 -1.20 -25.91
N PRO A 376 20.11 -0.79 -26.93
CA PRO A 376 20.15 0.57 -27.46
C PRO A 376 19.74 1.60 -26.40
N GLY A 377 20.68 2.51 -26.08
CA GLY A 377 20.44 3.65 -25.20
C GLY A 377 20.13 3.30 -23.74
N ARG A 378 20.59 2.15 -23.23
CA ARG A 378 20.34 1.72 -21.84
C ARG A 378 20.72 2.78 -20.80
N GLY A 379 21.92 3.37 -20.89
CA GLY A 379 22.35 4.44 -20.00
C GLY A 379 21.43 5.67 -20.05
N VAL A 380 20.99 6.04 -21.25
CA VAL A 380 20.03 7.14 -21.48
C VAL A 380 18.66 6.84 -20.88
N ILE A 381 18.15 5.61 -21.00
CA ILE A 381 16.89 5.18 -20.36
C ILE A 381 17.00 5.33 -18.84
N GLN A 382 18.09 4.85 -18.24
CA GLN A 382 18.32 4.93 -16.80
C GLN A 382 18.41 6.39 -16.33
N ALA A 383 19.10 7.25 -17.08
CA ALA A 383 19.22 8.67 -16.78
C ALA A 383 17.89 9.43 -16.84
N ILE A 384 17.09 9.19 -17.89
CA ILE A 384 15.78 9.81 -18.03
C ILE A 384 14.83 9.27 -16.96
N ALA A 385 14.78 7.95 -16.74
CA ALA A 385 13.95 7.35 -15.71
C ALA A 385 14.29 7.89 -14.31
N PHE A 386 15.58 8.03 -14.00
CA PHE A 386 16.06 8.66 -12.77
C PHE A 386 15.56 10.11 -12.66
N THR A 387 15.74 10.92 -13.72
CA THR A 387 15.32 12.32 -13.77
C THR A 387 13.81 12.46 -13.55
N VAL A 388 13.02 11.59 -14.16
CA VAL A 388 11.56 11.58 -14.02
C VAL A 388 11.14 11.14 -12.61
N ALA A 389 11.73 10.08 -12.08
CA ALA A 389 11.37 9.54 -10.78
C ALA A 389 11.74 10.51 -9.64
N VAL A 390 13.00 10.98 -9.61
CA VAL A 390 13.44 11.99 -8.64
C VAL A 390 12.72 13.32 -8.87
N GLY A 391 12.60 13.78 -10.11
CA GLY A 391 11.96 15.06 -10.43
C GLY A 391 10.49 15.11 -10.04
N THR A 392 9.71 14.07 -10.33
CA THR A 392 8.30 14.03 -9.88
C THR A 392 8.19 13.98 -8.37
N LEU A 393 9.02 13.19 -7.67
CA LEU A 393 9.02 13.15 -6.22
C LEU A 393 9.37 14.52 -5.60
N LEU A 394 10.42 15.18 -6.08
CA LEU A 394 10.84 16.50 -5.56
C LEU A 394 9.78 17.57 -5.85
N ILE A 395 9.25 17.63 -7.07
CA ILE A 395 8.30 18.67 -7.48
C ILE A 395 6.93 18.39 -6.88
N GLN A 396 6.35 17.21 -7.11
CA GLN A 396 4.99 16.87 -6.66
C GLN A 396 4.95 16.60 -5.16
N GLY A 397 5.98 15.98 -4.57
CA GLY A 397 6.02 15.78 -3.12
C GLY A 397 5.96 17.09 -2.34
N VAL A 398 6.72 18.10 -2.76
CA VAL A 398 6.70 19.43 -2.13
C VAL A 398 5.38 20.18 -2.40
N THR A 399 4.85 20.09 -3.62
CA THR A 399 3.69 20.91 -4.03
C THR A 399 2.34 20.28 -3.70
N LEU A 400 2.23 18.96 -3.58
CA LEU A 400 0.96 18.26 -3.30
C LEU A 400 0.28 18.72 -2.00
N PRO A 401 0.99 18.85 -0.85
CA PRO A 401 0.38 19.40 0.37
C PRO A 401 -0.24 20.78 0.17
N LEU A 402 0.42 21.63 -0.61
CA LEU A 402 -0.06 22.98 -0.92
C LEU A 402 -1.33 22.93 -1.77
N VAL A 403 -1.36 22.06 -2.79
CA VAL A 403 -2.53 21.88 -3.66
C VAL A 403 -3.73 21.37 -2.86
N ILE A 404 -3.53 20.39 -1.97
CA ILE A 404 -4.58 19.85 -1.11
C ILE A 404 -5.15 20.94 -0.19
N ARG A 405 -4.28 21.67 0.53
CA ARG A 405 -4.71 22.74 1.44
C ARG A 405 -5.42 23.89 0.73
N ARG A 406 -5.01 24.23 -0.50
CA ARG A 406 -5.61 25.33 -1.27
C ARG A 406 -6.97 25.00 -1.83
N LEU A 407 -7.23 23.74 -2.16
CA LEU A 407 -8.48 23.34 -2.81
C LEU A 407 -9.58 22.94 -1.82
N ASP A 408 -9.25 22.80 -0.53
CA ASP A 408 -10.18 22.46 0.55
C ASP A 408 -11.16 21.35 0.14
N ILE A 409 -10.60 20.16 -0.03
CA ILE A 409 -11.29 18.99 -0.61
C ILE A 409 -12.04 18.19 0.46
N SER A 410 -11.96 18.59 1.72
CA SER A 410 -12.72 17.97 2.81
C SER A 410 -14.22 18.08 2.50
N ASP A 411 -14.87 16.93 2.34
CA ASP A 411 -16.29 16.86 2.04
C ASP A 411 -17.08 16.83 3.37
N PRO A 412 -17.87 17.87 3.71
CA PRO A 412 -18.66 17.90 4.94
C PRO A 412 -19.64 16.75 5.04
N ASP A 413 -20.13 16.23 3.92
CA ASP A 413 -21.09 15.12 3.90
C ASP A 413 -20.40 13.77 4.14
N GLU A 414 -19.12 13.62 3.74
CA GLU A 414 -18.32 12.43 4.09
C GLU A 414 -17.96 12.40 5.58
N ALA A 415 -17.66 13.57 6.17
CA ALA A 415 -17.45 13.67 7.62
C ALA A 415 -18.71 13.27 8.41
N ARG A 416 -19.89 13.73 7.96
CA ARG A 416 -21.18 13.31 8.53
C ARG A 416 -21.41 11.80 8.38
N HIS A 417 -21.16 11.25 7.19
CA HIS A 417 -21.33 9.81 6.96
C HIS A 417 -20.41 8.96 7.85
N LEU A 418 -19.15 9.36 8.01
CA LEU A 418 -18.22 8.71 8.93
C LEU A 418 -18.72 8.75 10.38
N ASP A 419 -19.29 9.88 10.81
CA ASP A 419 -19.84 10.01 12.17
C ASP A 419 -21.11 9.18 12.37
N GLU A 420 -21.97 9.09 11.34
CA GLU A 420 -23.13 8.18 11.30
C GLU A 420 -22.70 6.71 11.38
N GLN A 421 -21.72 6.30 10.57
CA GLN A 421 -21.13 4.95 10.59
C GLN A 421 -20.52 4.62 11.97
N ARG A 422 -19.81 5.57 12.59
CA ARG A 422 -19.29 5.42 13.96
C ARG A 422 -20.40 5.30 14.99
N ALA A 423 -21.50 6.03 14.82
CA ALA A 423 -22.67 5.92 15.69
C ALA A 423 -23.34 4.55 15.54
N LEU A 424 -23.51 4.07 14.32
CA LEU A 424 -24.04 2.75 14.00
C LEU A 424 -23.17 1.64 14.61
N ALA A 425 -21.84 1.72 14.43
CA ALA A 425 -20.91 0.76 15.04
C ALA A 425 -21.06 0.70 16.56
N ARG A 426 -21.17 1.85 17.22
CA ARG A 426 -21.40 1.93 18.68
C ARG A 426 -22.74 1.32 19.08
N GLN A 427 -23.80 1.55 18.30
CA GLN A 427 -25.12 0.97 18.55
C GLN A 427 -25.11 -0.56 18.44
N ILE A 428 -24.50 -1.10 17.38
CA ILE A 428 -24.34 -2.54 17.17
C ILE A 428 -23.52 -3.15 18.31
N ALA A 429 -22.40 -2.52 18.64
CA ALA A 429 -21.53 -2.95 19.73
C ALA A 429 -22.27 -2.99 21.08
N ARG A 430 -23.03 -1.95 21.39
CA ARG A 430 -23.81 -1.83 22.61
C ARG A 430 -24.85 -2.93 22.72
N ARG A 431 -25.63 -3.13 21.65
CA ARG A 431 -26.68 -4.15 21.60
C ARG A 431 -26.10 -5.55 21.81
N ALA A 432 -24.98 -5.87 21.17
CA ALA A 432 -24.32 -7.16 21.31
C ALA A 432 -23.82 -7.41 22.75
N VAL A 433 -23.35 -6.37 23.45
CA VAL A 433 -22.96 -6.46 24.86
C VAL A 433 -24.19 -6.67 25.75
N GLU A 434 -25.27 -5.92 25.53
CA GLU A 434 -26.52 -6.06 26.29
C GLU A 434 -27.07 -7.49 26.15
N GLU A 435 -27.25 -7.98 24.93
CA GLU A 435 -27.73 -9.34 24.64
C GLU A 435 -26.83 -10.42 25.26
N SER A 436 -25.50 -10.27 25.16
CA SER A 436 -24.55 -11.23 25.73
C SER A 436 -24.61 -11.29 27.26
N LEU A 437 -24.89 -10.17 27.93
CA LEU A 437 -24.92 -10.09 29.39
C LEU A 437 -26.30 -10.45 29.95
N ASP A 438 -27.37 -10.25 29.18
CA ASP A 438 -28.70 -10.77 29.48
C ASP A 438 -28.69 -12.31 29.47
N GLU A 439 -28.14 -12.93 28.41
CA GLU A 439 -27.93 -14.39 28.36
C GLU A 439 -27.04 -14.91 29.52
N ALA A 440 -26.07 -14.11 29.96
CA ALA A 440 -25.21 -14.47 31.08
C ALA A 440 -25.98 -14.43 32.41
N MET A 441 -26.83 -13.42 32.60
CA MET A 441 -27.64 -13.25 33.81
C MET A 441 -28.62 -14.41 34.00
N GLU A 442 -29.21 -14.91 32.91
CA GLU A 442 -30.11 -16.07 32.94
C GLU A 442 -29.42 -17.39 33.37
N LYS A 443 -28.11 -17.51 33.12
CA LYS A 443 -27.33 -18.74 33.37
C LYS A 443 -26.64 -18.77 34.72
N VAL A 444 -26.66 -17.65 35.45
CA VAL A 444 -25.91 -17.49 36.69
C VAL A 444 -26.83 -17.77 37.88
N GLU A 445 -26.41 -18.68 38.76
CA GLU A 445 -27.07 -18.96 40.02
C GLU A 445 -26.31 -18.28 41.17
N GLY A 446 -27.02 -17.49 41.98
CA GLY A 446 -26.46 -16.80 43.15
C GLY A 446 -26.20 -15.30 42.97
N THR A 447 -26.38 -14.53 44.04
CA THR A 447 -26.30 -13.07 44.06
C THR A 447 -24.91 -12.53 43.75
N GLU A 448 -23.84 -13.18 44.24
CA GLU A 448 -22.47 -12.74 43.99
C GLU A 448 -22.07 -12.80 42.51
N ALA A 449 -22.50 -13.85 41.80
CA ALA A 449 -22.18 -14.00 40.39
C ALA A 449 -23.04 -13.07 39.52
N ALA A 450 -24.30 -12.81 39.91
CA ALA A 450 -25.13 -11.77 39.29
C ALA A 450 -24.51 -10.38 39.45
N ASP A 451 -24.01 -10.05 40.64
CA ASP A 451 -23.31 -8.79 40.92
C ASP A 451 -22.05 -8.60 40.06
N VAL A 452 -21.35 -9.68 39.73
CA VAL A 452 -20.19 -9.64 38.81
C VAL A 452 -20.64 -9.34 37.38
N VAL A 453 -21.67 -10.02 36.88
CA VAL A 453 -22.22 -9.77 35.53
C VAL A 453 -22.70 -8.33 35.41
N ASP A 454 -23.38 -7.82 36.43
CA ASP A 454 -23.91 -6.46 36.44
C ASP A 454 -22.80 -5.39 36.51
N ARG A 455 -21.69 -5.72 37.19
CA ARG A 455 -20.47 -4.90 37.17
C ARG A 455 -19.82 -4.88 35.79
N VAL A 456 -19.73 -6.03 35.11
CA VAL A 456 -19.24 -6.12 33.72
C VAL A 456 -20.13 -5.27 32.81
N ARG A 457 -21.46 -5.33 32.97
CA ARG A 457 -22.43 -4.51 32.24
C ARG A 457 -22.12 -3.03 32.39
N ARG A 458 -21.99 -2.53 33.63
CA ARG A 458 -21.68 -1.12 33.89
C ARG A 458 -20.37 -0.67 33.24
N VAL A 459 -19.31 -1.47 33.38
CA VAL A 459 -17.99 -1.14 32.80
C VAL A 459 -18.03 -1.13 31.27
N MET A 460 -18.68 -2.11 30.65
CA MET A 460 -18.74 -2.23 29.19
C MET A 460 -19.65 -1.17 28.57
N LEU A 461 -20.83 -0.93 29.15
CA LEU A 461 -21.78 0.07 28.63
C LEU A 461 -21.38 1.51 28.93
N GLY A 462 -20.74 1.77 30.09
CA GLY A 462 -20.24 3.11 30.42
C GLY A 462 -19.25 3.62 29.37
N ARG A 463 -18.40 2.74 28.85
CA ARG A 463 -17.44 3.08 27.78
C ARG A 463 -18.05 3.41 26.43
N LEU A 464 -19.22 2.85 26.14
CA LEU A 464 -19.93 3.07 24.89
C LEU A 464 -20.78 4.35 24.92
N ARG A 465 -20.94 4.97 26.10
CA ARG A 465 -21.56 6.28 26.24
C ARG A 465 -20.54 7.37 25.94
N THR A 466 -20.96 8.34 25.14
CA THR A 466 -20.15 9.51 24.79
C THR A 466 -20.16 10.47 25.97
N GLU A 467 -19.16 10.38 26.84
CA GLU A 467 -18.69 11.48 27.71
C GLU A 467 -17.40 11.06 28.42
N GLN A 468 -16.40 11.93 28.38
CA GLN A 468 -15.15 11.82 29.12
C GLN A 468 -15.42 12.13 30.60
N ASP A 469 -16.11 11.24 31.32
CA ASP A 469 -16.13 11.33 32.78
C ASP A 469 -14.86 10.66 33.33
N GLU A 470 -13.94 11.47 33.85
CA GLU A 470 -12.74 11.00 34.59
C GLU A 470 -13.14 10.07 35.76
N ASP A 471 -14.33 10.28 36.32
CA ASP A 471 -14.98 9.46 37.34
C ASP A 471 -15.28 8.02 36.88
N ASP A 472 -15.64 7.82 35.61
CA ASP A 472 -15.92 6.50 35.04
C ASP A 472 -14.63 5.75 34.72
N GLN A 473 -13.55 6.44 34.38
CA GLN A 473 -12.23 5.84 34.22
C GLN A 473 -11.64 5.36 35.55
N GLU A 474 -11.84 6.11 36.63
CA GLU A 474 -11.40 5.74 37.98
C GLU A 474 -12.21 4.57 38.56
N LYS A 475 -13.53 4.55 38.34
CA LYS A 475 -14.40 3.40 38.67
C LYS A 475 -14.07 2.17 37.82
N ALA A 476 -13.79 2.34 36.52
CA ALA A 476 -13.32 1.25 35.65
C ALA A 476 -11.91 0.78 36.00
N ALA A 477 -11.03 1.63 36.56
CA ALA A 477 -9.72 1.25 37.09
C ALA A 477 -9.86 0.43 38.38
N ARG A 478 -10.78 0.82 39.28
CA ARG A 478 -11.12 0.03 40.48
C ARG A 478 -11.88 -1.26 40.15
N ALA A 479 -12.63 -1.32 39.06
CA ALA A 479 -13.29 -2.55 38.59
C ALA A 479 -12.31 -3.54 37.91
N ARG A 480 -11.22 -3.04 37.31
CA ARG A 480 -10.15 -3.86 36.70
C ARG A 480 -9.40 -4.75 37.69
N SER A 481 -9.54 -4.53 39.00
CA SER A 481 -8.97 -5.38 40.06
C SER A 481 -9.83 -6.60 40.43
N SER A 482 -10.97 -6.81 39.75
CA SER A 482 -11.91 -7.88 40.07
C SER A 482 -11.57 -9.17 39.31
N GLY A 483 -11.44 -10.29 40.04
CA GLY A 483 -10.79 -11.54 39.62
C GLY A 483 -11.36 -12.29 38.40
N ALA A 484 -10.87 -13.52 38.17
CA ALA A 484 -11.01 -14.27 36.92
C ALA A 484 -12.44 -14.48 36.37
N VAL A 485 -13.47 -14.43 37.22
CA VAL A 485 -14.88 -14.52 36.79
C VAL A 485 -15.31 -13.28 36.01
N PHE A 486 -14.87 -12.09 36.44
CA PHE A 486 -15.13 -10.83 35.73
C PHE A 486 -14.49 -10.84 34.34
N ASP A 487 -13.20 -11.19 34.26
CA ASP A 487 -12.47 -11.25 32.98
C ASP A 487 -13.05 -12.32 32.03
N ARG A 488 -13.62 -13.41 32.56
CA ARG A 488 -14.30 -14.43 31.74
C ARG A 488 -15.55 -13.87 31.06
N TRP A 489 -16.44 -13.23 31.81
CA TRP A 489 -17.65 -12.60 31.25
C TRP A 489 -17.32 -11.46 30.31
N ARG A 490 -16.32 -10.64 30.66
CA ARG A 490 -15.81 -9.58 29.79
C ARG A 490 -15.29 -10.14 28.46
N ARG A 491 -14.52 -11.23 28.48
CA ARG A 491 -14.04 -11.91 27.26
C ARG A 491 -15.20 -12.38 26.38
N THR A 492 -16.24 -12.97 26.98
CA THR A 492 -17.44 -13.41 26.26
C THR A 492 -18.17 -12.24 25.60
N ALA A 493 -18.40 -11.15 26.33
CA ALA A 493 -19.05 -9.96 25.80
C ALA A 493 -18.24 -9.32 24.66
N LEU A 494 -16.92 -9.17 24.83
CA LEU A 494 -16.03 -8.66 23.77
C LEU A 494 -16.05 -9.53 22.51
N ARG A 495 -16.15 -10.86 22.66
CA ARG A 495 -16.25 -11.79 21.52
C ARG A 495 -17.58 -11.60 20.77
N ARG A 496 -18.70 -11.52 21.48
CA ARG A 496 -20.03 -11.28 20.88
C ARG A 496 -20.09 -9.92 20.17
N GLN A 497 -19.53 -8.89 20.81
CA GLN A 497 -19.41 -7.56 20.21
C GLN A 497 -18.65 -7.60 18.87
N ARG A 498 -17.52 -8.33 18.82
CA ARG A 498 -16.76 -8.54 17.59
C ARG A 498 -17.59 -9.25 16.52
N GLU A 499 -18.24 -10.36 16.87
CA GLU A 499 -19.06 -11.15 15.94
C GLU A 499 -20.17 -10.31 15.31
N ALA A 500 -20.85 -9.47 16.11
CA ALA A 500 -21.92 -8.59 15.63
C ALA A 500 -21.40 -7.52 14.66
N LEU A 501 -20.27 -6.88 14.97
CA LEU A 501 -19.64 -5.87 14.11
C LEU A 501 -19.19 -6.47 12.76
N LEU A 502 -18.63 -7.68 12.80
CA LEU A 502 -18.23 -8.41 11.59
C LEU A 502 -19.43 -8.78 10.73
N ALA A 503 -20.52 -9.25 11.35
CA ALA A 503 -21.76 -9.59 10.65
C ALA A 503 -22.39 -8.36 9.98
N ALA A 504 -22.40 -7.21 10.65
CA ALA A 504 -22.90 -5.95 10.08
C ALA A 504 -22.05 -5.48 8.88
N ARG A 505 -20.72 -5.63 8.96
CA ARG A 505 -19.85 -5.40 7.81
C ARG A 505 -20.20 -6.34 6.65
N ASP A 506 -20.32 -7.63 6.92
CA ASP A 506 -20.61 -8.65 5.90
C ASP A 506 -21.97 -8.40 5.21
N ALA A 507 -22.95 -7.91 5.96
CA ALA A 507 -24.26 -7.48 5.46
C ALA A 507 -24.22 -6.22 4.58
N GLY A 508 -23.19 -5.37 4.74
CA GLY A 508 -23.07 -4.12 4.01
C GLY A 508 -23.45 -2.87 4.80
N ASP A 509 -23.84 -3.03 6.06
CA ASP A 509 -24.35 -1.93 6.90
C ASP A 509 -23.22 -1.06 7.47
N LEU A 510 -22.04 -1.67 7.69
CA LEU A 510 -20.90 -1.00 8.29
C LEU A 510 -19.70 -0.94 7.35
N ASP A 511 -19.08 0.25 7.28
CA ASP A 511 -17.86 0.48 6.49
C ASP A 511 -16.63 -0.20 7.09
N ASP A 512 -15.77 -0.73 6.19
CA ASP A 512 -14.54 -1.45 6.55
C ASP A 512 -13.56 -0.58 7.37
N GLU A 513 -13.48 0.72 7.06
CA GLU A 513 -12.58 1.66 7.75
C GLU A 513 -13.03 1.92 9.18
N VAL A 514 -14.33 2.12 9.39
CA VAL A 514 -14.92 2.30 10.73
C VAL A 514 -14.81 1.03 11.53
N LEU A 515 -15.11 -0.12 10.92
CA LEU A 515 -14.93 -1.42 11.55
C LEU A 515 -13.49 -1.63 12.01
N ALA A 516 -12.50 -1.37 11.14
CA ALA A 516 -11.10 -1.54 11.47
C ALA A 516 -10.69 -0.71 12.69
N ALA A 517 -11.13 0.56 12.75
CA ALA A 517 -10.88 1.42 13.91
C ALA A 517 -11.52 0.90 15.21
N VAL A 518 -12.75 0.39 15.14
CA VAL A 518 -13.46 -0.14 16.32
C VAL A 518 -12.88 -1.47 16.79
N LEU A 519 -12.57 -2.38 15.86
CA LEU A 519 -11.93 -3.67 16.16
C LEU A 519 -10.56 -3.48 16.80
N ASP A 520 -9.85 -2.41 16.43
CA ASP A 520 -8.55 -2.11 16.99
C ASP A 520 -8.59 -1.85 18.50
N GLY A 521 -9.56 -1.05 18.94
CA GLY A 521 -9.82 -0.85 20.37
C GLY A 521 -10.16 -2.17 21.06
N LEU A 522 -10.95 -3.04 20.42
CA LEU A 522 -11.35 -4.33 20.98
C LEU A 522 -10.19 -5.32 21.12
N ASP A 523 -9.27 -5.36 20.15
CA ASP A 523 -8.12 -6.27 20.18
C ASP A 523 -7.20 -5.98 21.39
N ILE A 524 -6.93 -4.70 21.68
CA ILE A 524 -6.15 -4.27 22.85
C ILE A 524 -6.80 -4.76 24.15
N GLU A 525 -8.12 -4.63 24.26
CA GLU A 525 -8.85 -5.03 25.46
C GLU A 525 -8.91 -6.53 25.66
N GLN A 526 -9.14 -7.29 24.59
CA GLN A 526 -9.18 -8.74 24.64
C GLN A 526 -7.80 -9.28 25.02
N ALA A 527 -6.72 -8.76 24.43
CA ALA A 527 -5.36 -9.18 24.79
C ALA A 527 -5.03 -8.91 26.26
N ALA A 528 -5.40 -7.73 26.78
CA ALA A 528 -5.21 -7.41 28.20
C ALA A 528 -5.99 -8.36 29.13
N THR A 529 -7.20 -8.76 28.72
CA THR A 529 -8.08 -9.68 29.46
C THR A 529 -7.57 -11.12 29.41
N GLU A 530 -7.11 -11.59 28.25
CA GLU A 530 -6.51 -12.92 28.10
C GLU A 530 -5.21 -13.06 28.88
N THR A 531 -4.35 -12.04 28.88
CA THR A 531 -3.09 -12.05 29.66
C THR A 531 -3.36 -12.20 31.16
N ARG A 532 -4.38 -11.52 31.69
CA ARG A 532 -4.76 -11.64 33.11
C ARG A 532 -5.32 -13.03 33.45
N LEU A 533 -6.18 -13.58 32.59
CA LEU A 533 -6.71 -14.94 32.75
C LEU A 533 -5.60 -15.99 32.72
N GLN A 534 -4.64 -15.87 31.82
CA GLN A 534 -3.50 -16.79 31.73
C GLN A 534 -2.64 -16.74 32.99
N ARG A 535 -2.31 -15.54 33.50
CA ARG A 535 -1.58 -15.39 34.78
C ARG A 535 -2.30 -16.07 35.93
N PHE A 536 -3.61 -15.81 36.06
CA PHE A 536 -4.43 -16.43 37.10
C PHE A 536 -4.44 -17.97 37.01
N MET A 537 -4.55 -18.53 35.80
CA MET A 537 -4.51 -19.99 35.62
C MET A 537 -3.12 -20.58 35.92
N ALA A 538 -2.04 -19.87 35.60
CA ALA A 538 -0.69 -20.31 35.91
C ALA A 538 -0.37 -20.28 37.41
N GLU A 539 -0.95 -19.33 38.15
CA GLU A 539 -0.84 -19.25 39.62
C GLU A 539 -1.59 -20.41 40.29
N ARG A 540 -2.82 -20.73 39.83
CA ARG A 540 -3.61 -21.85 40.37
C ARG A 540 -3.11 -23.25 39.99
N GLY A 541 -2.36 -23.39 38.90
CA GLY A 541 -1.75 -24.67 38.49
C GLY A 541 -0.47 -25.02 39.26
N ARG A 542 -0.01 -24.14 40.16
CA ARG A 542 1.15 -24.33 41.03
C ARG A 542 0.78 -24.65 42.49
N GLU A 543 -0.50 -24.53 42.83
CA GLU A 543 -1.11 -25.04 44.07
C GLU A 543 -1.62 -26.46 43.85
#